data_AF-A0A7S3YCP7-F1
#
_entry.id   AF-A0A7S3YCP7-F1
#
_cell.length_a   1.000
_cell.length_b   1.000
_cell.length_c   1.000
_cell.angle_alpha   90.00
_cell.angle_beta   90.00
_cell.angle_gamma   90.00
#
_symmetry.space_group_name_H-M   'P 1'
#
loop_
_entity.id
_entity.type
_entity.pdbx_description
1 polymer ?
#
loop_
_entity_poly.entity_id
_entity_poly.type
_entity_poly.pdbx_seq_one_letter_code
_entity_poly.pdbx_strand_id
1 'polypeptide(L)'
;SGSPNDGAPKMKEQPKEPRKFRGVEHFYIDLGAHPRDRWKGVMKAYRKRLPQLVKKMWQSLGIPQEDVKDLGDSMMEDVRDGLDAVGRGDIFEEIKAISSDIGIDQGELLALNMSYEMCSACTAVVATEKDARGGACLARTLDWELPVLRDLTIDVSFQRKGVTILRGTTWAGYVGMLTALQPKAGFALAINFREQSMSDVARIGDNADITGTMENIPWPVGILARDVLENTSSLKEALRRLSTTPLLSPTYFILAGKDGEGMVITRDPVGECSRMQLGEDPPSHQGISTSARLAREELPASSDSKAKAKPRKGPSRQRHGKSKGRKNAVSSSAPWRERHVLVQANMDHWAKSPAVDSQMSLPRLRLARQLLPPATVPKQAEGEQKVSTESGFAYARDDLWRVMSTYPIWEEGFSVYATVMSPGLAVLETRIYDPDPHAPKKKPPVRRRRRGPTGRSQKGTNSDSKRRSKKDSGGRRKKRK
;
A
#
# COMPACT_ATOMS: atom_id res chain seq x y z
N SER A 1 -29.56 9.73 -58.23
CA SER A 1 -30.30 8.83 -57.34
C SER A 1 -29.96 7.40 -57.71
N GLY A 2 -29.30 6.66 -56.82
CA GLY A 2 -28.93 5.26 -57.07
C GLY A 2 -27.77 4.83 -56.17
N SER A 3 -28.07 4.12 -55.09
CA SER A 3 -27.07 3.38 -54.32
C SER A 3 -26.46 2.26 -55.17
N PRO A 4 -25.17 1.98 -54.98
CA PRO A 4 -24.64 0.63 -55.12
C PRO A 4 -24.14 0.13 -53.76
N ASN A 5 -24.77 -0.95 -53.32
CA ASN A 5 -24.23 -1.89 -52.36
C ASN A 5 -23.04 -2.57 -53.02
N ASP A 6 -21.81 -2.43 -52.50
CA ASP A 6 -20.74 -3.40 -52.69
C ASP A 6 -19.54 -3.12 -51.77
N GLY A 7 -19.10 -4.17 -51.08
CA GLY A 7 -17.81 -4.20 -50.38
C GLY A 7 -17.87 -4.15 -48.86
N ALA A 8 -18.68 -4.99 -48.21
CA ALA A 8 -18.43 -5.33 -46.81
C ALA A 8 -16.99 -5.88 -46.68
N PRO A 9 -16.08 -5.24 -45.92
CA PRO A 9 -14.77 -5.80 -45.69
C PRO A 9 -14.95 -7.05 -44.84
N LYS A 10 -14.56 -8.20 -45.40
CA LYS A 10 -14.44 -9.46 -44.65
C LYS A 10 -13.80 -9.18 -43.30
N MET A 11 -14.48 -9.54 -42.21
CA MET A 11 -13.89 -9.59 -40.88
C MET A 11 -12.57 -10.35 -41.01
N LYS A 12 -11.46 -9.63 -40.82
CA LYS A 12 -10.17 -10.29 -40.62
C LYS A 12 -10.35 -11.20 -39.42
N GLU A 13 -10.05 -12.48 -39.60
CA GLU A 13 -10.07 -13.49 -38.54
C GLU A 13 -9.48 -12.90 -37.27
N GLN A 14 -10.16 -13.11 -36.14
CA GLN A 14 -9.62 -12.81 -34.83
C GLN A 14 -8.26 -13.50 -34.69
N PRO A 15 -7.24 -12.84 -34.08
CA PRO A 15 -6.03 -13.53 -33.71
C PRO A 15 -6.40 -14.74 -32.83
N LYS A 16 -6.08 -15.94 -33.33
CA LYS A 16 -6.14 -17.18 -32.58
C LYS A 16 -5.02 -17.13 -31.53
N GLU A 17 -5.38 -16.82 -30.28
CA GLU A 17 -4.74 -17.27 -29.02
C GLU A 17 -4.44 -16.17 -27.97
N PRO A 18 -4.66 -16.45 -26.66
CA PRO A 18 -4.53 -15.49 -25.57
C PRO A 18 -3.19 -15.64 -24.84
N ARG A 19 -2.27 -14.68 -24.99
CA ARG A 19 -1.22 -14.43 -23.99
C ARG A 19 -1.03 -12.93 -23.81
N LYS A 20 -1.73 -12.34 -22.84
CA LYS A 20 -1.47 -10.96 -22.36
C LYS A 20 -0.74 -10.92 -21.02
N PHE A 21 -0.72 -12.05 -20.32
CA PHE A 21 -0.16 -12.16 -18.98
C PHE A 21 0.56 -13.50 -18.87
N ARG A 22 1.67 -13.51 -18.13
CA ARG A 22 2.41 -14.73 -17.79
C ARG A 22 2.68 -14.78 -16.29
N GLY A 23 2.93 -15.99 -15.78
CA GLY A 23 3.41 -16.18 -14.42
C GLY A 23 4.82 -15.62 -14.22
N VAL A 24 5.23 -15.52 -12.96
CA VAL A 24 6.56 -15.06 -12.54
C VAL A 24 7.42 -16.25 -12.09
N GLU A 25 8.74 -16.05 -12.06
CA GLU A 25 9.66 -17.05 -11.53
C GLU A 25 9.44 -17.22 -10.01
N HIS A 26 9.54 -18.46 -9.53
CA HIS A 26 9.32 -18.80 -8.14
C HIS A 26 10.61 -19.29 -7.48
N PHE A 27 10.91 -18.78 -6.28
CA PHE A 27 12.10 -19.14 -5.51
C PHE A 27 11.75 -19.58 -4.08
N TYR A 28 12.56 -20.47 -3.51
CA TYR A 28 12.50 -20.84 -2.10
C TYR A 28 13.58 -20.09 -1.32
N ILE A 29 13.19 -19.54 -0.17
CA ILE A 29 14.09 -18.83 0.75
C ILE A 29 14.11 -19.60 2.07
N ASP A 30 15.23 -20.24 2.40
CA ASP A 30 15.37 -21.00 3.64
C ASP A 30 15.75 -20.10 4.81
N LEU A 31 14.80 -19.84 5.71
CA LEU A 31 15.02 -19.05 6.92
C LEU A 31 15.89 -19.77 7.95
N GLY A 32 16.12 -21.08 7.80
CA GLY A 32 17.10 -21.82 8.59
C GLY A 32 18.55 -21.57 8.15
N ALA A 33 18.76 -21.06 6.94
CA ALA A 33 20.08 -20.68 6.46
C ALA A 33 20.56 -19.37 7.10
N HIS A 34 21.88 -19.20 7.15
CA HIS A 34 22.50 -17.93 7.56
C HIS A 34 21.98 -16.79 6.66
N PRO A 35 21.70 -15.58 7.19
CA PRO A 35 21.14 -14.47 6.41
C PRO A 35 21.87 -14.20 5.08
N ARG A 36 23.20 -14.29 5.11
CA ARG A 36 24.08 -14.19 3.93
C ARG A 36 23.74 -15.14 2.78
N ASP A 37 23.13 -16.28 3.06
CA ASP A 37 22.90 -17.35 2.09
C ASP A 37 21.46 -17.41 1.57
N ARG A 38 20.51 -16.77 2.27
CA ARG A 38 19.07 -16.90 2.02
C ARG A 38 18.66 -16.56 0.59
N TRP A 39 19.26 -15.52 0.02
CA TRP A 39 18.91 -15.00 -1.32
C TRP A 39 19.85 -15.46 -2.44
N LYS A 40 20.84 -16.32 -2.16
CA LYS A 40 21.85 -16.74 -3.16
C LYS A 40 21.24 -17.35 -4.42
N GLY A 41 20.17 -18.13 -4.28
CA GLY A 41 19.46 -18.71 -5.42
C GLY A 41 18.91 -17.64 -6.37
N VAL A 42 18.27 -16.61 -5.81
CA VAL A 42 17.75 -15.45 -6.56
C VAL A 42 18.90 -14.67 -7.17
N MET A 43 19.95 -14.38 -6.40
CA MET A 43 21.09 -13.60 -6.87
C MET A 43 21.85 -14.30 -8.00
N LYS A 44 21.94 -15.64 -7.97
CA LYS A 44 22.50 -16.42 -9.08
C LYS A 44 21.70 -16.24 -10.37
N ALA A 45 20.37 -16.30 -10.31
CA ALA A 45 19.49 -16.13 -11.47
C ALA A 45 19.52 -14.69 -12.02
N TYR A 46 19.59 -13.70 -11.13
CA TYR A 46 19.50 -12.28 -11.48
C TYR A 46 20.87 -11.58 -11.65
N ARG A 47 21.99 -12.31 -11.51
CA ARG A 47 23.35 -11.75 -11.44
C ARG A 47 23.69 -10.71 -12.50
N LYS A 48 23.33 -11.00 -13.75
CA LYS A 48 23.61 -10.11 -14.89
C LYS A 48 22.60 -8.98 -15.03
N ARG A 49 21.36 -9.20 -14.62
CA ARG A 49 20.22 -8.31 -14.89
C ARG A 49 20.04 -7.28 -13.79
N LEU A 50 20.15 -7.68 -12.51
CA LEU A 50 19.79 -6.82 -11.39
C LEU A 50 20.55 -5.47 -11.37
N PRO A 51 21.89 -5.40 -11.53
CA PRO A 51 22.59 -4.11 -11.55
C PRO A 51 22.08 -3.16 -12.63
N GLN A 52 21.82 -3.71 -13.82
CA GLN A 52 21.36 -2.94 -14.98
C GLN A 52 19.93 -2.44 -14.79
N LEU A 53 19.08 -3.26 -14.16
CA LEU A 53 17.68 -2.94 -13.90
C LEU A 53 17.57 -1.89 -12.78
N VAL A 54 18.33 -2.02 -11.68
CA VAL A 54 18.40 -1.02 -10.60
C VAL A 54 18.90 0.32 -11.15
N LYS A 55 19.98 0.33 -11.94
CA LYS A 55 20.46 1.56 -12.60
C LYS A 55 19.40 2.22 -13.48
N LYS A 56 18.70 1.44 -14.32
CA LYS A 56 17.60 1.94 -15.16
C LYS A 56 16.43 2.48 -14.35
N MET A 57 16.15 1.88 -13.19
CA MET A 57 15.11 2.33 -12.27
C MET A 57 15.36 3.77 -11.82
N TRP A 58 16.55 4.03 -11.26
CA TRP A 58 16.93 5.36 -10.77
C TRP A 58 16.99 6.41 -11.89
N GLN A 59 17.52 6.03 -13.06
CA GLN A 59 17.50 6.88 -14.25
C GLN A 59 16.08 7.26 -14.69
N SER A 60 15.12 6.34 -14.59
CA SER A 60 13.72 6.59 -14.96
C SER A 60 13.04 7.58 -13.99
N LEU A 61 13.46 7.58 -12.73
CA LEU A 61 13.04 8.58 -11.74
C LEU A 61 13.78 9.93 -11.90
N GLY A 62 14.81 9.99 -12.75
CA GLY A 62 15.64 11.18 -12.93
C GLY A 62 16.55 11.48 -11.76
N ILE A 63 16.88 10.46 -10.96
CA ILE A 63 17.77 10.58 -9.80
C ILE A 63 19.18 10.10 -10.21
N PRO A 64 20.22 10.95 -10.11
CA PRO A 64 21.60 10.55 -10.31
C PRO A 64 22.02 9.40 -9.39
N GLN A 65 22.94 8.55 -9.84
CA GLN A 65 23.30 7.33 -9.10
C GLN A 65 24.07 7.67 -7.81
N GLU A 66 24.88 8.73 -7.85
CA GLU A 66 25.56 9.33 -6.71
C GLU A 66 24.58 9.79 -5.63
N ASP A 67 23.50 10.48 -6.01
CA ASP A 67 22.50 10.97 -5.05
C ASP A 67 21.74 9.81 -4.38
N VAL A 68 21.48 8.73 -5.13
CA VAL A 68 20.86 7.50 -4.58
C VAL A 68 21.78 6.85 -3.57
N LYS A 69 23.07 6.73 -3.91
CA LYS A 69 24.07 6.18 -3.02
C LYS A 69 24.17 7.00 -1.74
N ASP A 70 24.36 8.31 -1.86
CA ASP A 70 24.50 9.20 -0.71
C ASP A 70 23.26 9.16 0.20
N LEU A 71 22.06 9.10 -0.41
CA LEU A 71 20.82 8.90 0.33
C LEU A 71 20.82 7.57 1.10
N GLY A 72 21.19 6.46 0.47
CA GLY A 72 21.29 5.16 1.10
C GLY A 72 22.36 5.09 2.21
N ASP A 73 23.53 5.66 1.96
CA ASP A 73 24.62 5.74 2.94
C ASP A 73 24.20 6.58 4.16
N SER A 74 23.46 7.67 3.94
CA SER A 74 22.97 8.53 5.03
C SER A 74 22.00 7.85 5.99
N MET A 75 21.26 6.82 5.55
CA MET A 75 20.29 6.08 6.37
C MET A 75 20.84 4.74 6.88
N MET A 76 22.07 4.38 6.52
CA MET A 76 22.57 3.02 6.70
C MET A 76 22.72 2.62 8.15
N GLU A 77 23.26 3.51 8.98
CA GLU A 77 23.43 3.28 10.42
C GLU A 77 22.08 3.22 11.12
N ASP A 78 21.18 4.18 10.85
CA ASP A 78 19.84 4.24 11.44
C ASP A 78 19.01 2.99 11.10
N VAL A 79 19.05 2.51 9.86
CA VAL A 79 18.32 1.31 9.45
C VAL A 79 18.94 0.07 10.08
N ARG A 80 20.27 -0.05 10.11
CA ARG A 80 20.96 -1.18 10.75
C ARG A 80 20.61 -1.24 12.23
N ASP A 81 20.83 -0.15 12.95
CA ASP A 81 20.67 -0.08 14.40
C ASP A 81 19.18 -0.21 14.78
N GLY A 82 18.27 0.37 13.98
CA GLY A 82 16.83 0.20 14.14
C GLY A 82 16.38 -1.25 13.95
N LEU A 83 16.88 -1.95 12.93
CA LEU A 83 16.58 -3.37 12.70
C LEU A 83 17.19 -4.26 13.77
N ASP A 84 18.42 -3.99 14.22
CA ASP A 84 19.05 -4.71 15.32
C ASP A 84 18.25 -4.56 16.62
N ALA A 85 17.83 -3.33 16.94
CA ALA A 85 17.08 -3.02 18.14
C ALA A 85 15.70 -3.69 18.18
N VAL A 86 15.10 -4.01 17.04
CA VAL A 86 13.83 -4.76 16.97
C VAL A 86 14.03 -6.26 16.71
N GLY A 87 15.26 -6.75 16.83
CA GLY A 87 15.61 -8.17 16.69
C GLY A 87 15.57 -8.69 15.24
N ARG A 88 15.64 -7.79 14.25
CA ARG A 88 15.61 -8.08 12.81
C ARG A 88 16.87 -7.64 12.06
N GLY A 89 18.01 -7.60 12.76
CA GLY A 89 19.34 -7.40 12.16
C GLY A 89 19.68 -8.37 11.02
N ASP A 90 19.06 -9.56 11.05
CA ASP A 90 19.15 -10.56 10.00
C ASP A 90 18.70 -10.03 8.63
N ILE A 91 17.70 -9.14 8.58
CA ILE A 91 17.24 -8.51 7.33
C ILE A 91 18.31 -7.56 6.78
N PHE A 92 19.01 -6.80 7.63
CA PHE A 92 20.07 -5.92 7.17
C PHE A 92 21.25 -6.73 6.59
N GLU A 93 21.60 -7.85 7.22
CA GLU A 93 22.62 -8.76 6.70
C GLU A 93 22.21 -9.42 5.38
N GLU A 94 20.92 -9.67 5.12
CA GLU A 94 20.45 -10.09 3.80
C GLU A 94 20.69 -9.01 2.73
N ILE A 95 20.39 -7.73 3.03
CA ILE A 95 20.63 -6.60 2.12
C ILE A 95 22.13 -6.52 1.79
N LYS A 96 22.98 -6.55 2.82
CA LYS A 96 24.44 -6.53 2.67
C LYS A 96 24.96 -7.69 1.82
N ALA A 97 24.41 -8.89 2.00
CA ALA A 97 24.79 -10.06 1.22
C ALA A 97 24.38 -9.95 -0.26
N ILE A 98 23.15 -9.49 -0.53
CA ILE A 98 22.66 -9.22 -1.90
C ILE A 98 23.58 -8.21 -2.60
N SER A 99 23.94 -7.11 -1.93
CA SER A 99 24.87 -6.10 -2.45
C SER A 99 26.22 -6.72 -2.82
N SER A 100 26.80 -7.51 -1.90
CA SER A 100 28.09 -8.19 -2.11
C SER A 100 28.07 -9.22 -3.24
N ASP A 101 26.99 -10.00 -3.37
CA ASP A 101 26.91 -11.09 -4.37
C ASP A 101 26.76 -10.57 -5.80
N ILE A 102 26.14 -9.40 -5.95
CA ILE A 102 25.76 -8.81 -7.23
C ILE A 102 26.68 -7.66 -7.66
N GLY A 103 27.40 -7.04 -6.73
CA GLY A 103 28.27 -5.89 -7.00
C GLY A 103 27.49 -4.59 -7.21
N ILE A 104 26.36 -4.43 -6.51
CA ILE A 104 25.66 -3.13 -6.38
C ILE A 104 26.11 -2.51 -5.06
N ASP A 105 26.30 -1.20 -5.04
CA ASP A 105 26.65 -0.48 -3.82
C ASP A 105 25.58 -0.68 -2.73
N GLN A 106 26.01 -0.82 -1.48
CA GLN A 106 25.10 -1.11 -0.38
C GLN A 106 24.10 0.02 -0.14
N GLY A 107 24.50 1.29 -0.31
CA GLY A 107 23.62 2.44 -0.23
C GLY A 107 22.57 2.41 -1.33
N GLU A 108 22.95 2.12 -2.57
CA GLU A 108 22.01 1.99 -3.68
C GLU A 108 20.96 0.89 -3.45
N LEU A 109 21.39 -0.25 -2.90
CA LEU A 109 20.49 -1.36 -2.60
C LEU A 109 19.59 -1.08 -1.39
N LEU A 110 20.11 -0.38 -0.38
CA LEU A 110 19.31 0.06 0.76
C LEU A 110 18.24 1.07 0.31
N ALA A 111 18.60 2.03 -0.56
CA ALA A 111 17.64 2.95 -1.16
C ALA A 111 16.55 2.20 -1.95
N LEU A 112 16.88 1.11 -2.66
CA LEU A 112 15.88 0.24 -3.29
C LEU A 112 14.92 -0.35 -2.24
N ASN A 113 15.44 -0.81 -1.11
CA ASN A 113 14.64 -1.38 -0.02
C ASN A 113 13.79 -0.34 0.73
N MET A 114 14.13 0.94 0.61
CA MET A 114 13.34 2.07 1.13
C MET A 114 12.43 2.72 0.09
N SER A 115 12.55 2.33 -1.18
CA SER A 115 11.88 3.00 -2.30
C SER A 115 10.34 2.95 -2.25
N TYR A 116 9.75 1.94 -1.60
CA TYR A 116 8.29 1.87 -1.42
C TYR A 116 7.74 3.01 -0.54
N GLU A 117 8.56 3.54 0.37
CA GLU A 117 8.17 4.66 1.24
C GLU A 117 7.93 5.95 0.45
N MET A 118 8.38 6.03 -0.82
CA MET A 118 8.34 7.25 -1.61
C MET A 118 7.01 7.44 -2.35
N CYS A 119 6.64 6.50 -3.23
CA CYS A 119 5.43 6.61 -4.04
C CYS A 119 5.11 5.30 -4.77
N SER A 120 3.86 4.85 -4.69
CA SER A 120 3.29 3.89 -5.64
C SER A 120 1.78 4.10 -5.75
N ALA A 121 1.16 3.65 -6.85
CA ALA A 121 -0.29 3.52 -6.94
C ALA A 121 -0.66 2.03 -6.84
N CYS A 122 -1.81 1.74 -6.26
CA CYS A 122 -2.16 0.39 -5.89
C CYS A 122 -3.67 0.24 -5.87
N THR A 123 -4.22 -0.85 -6.40
CA THR A 123 -5.62 -1.23 -6.18
C THR A 123 -5.67 -2.57 -5.48
N ALA A 124 -6.50 -2.71 -4.45
CA ALA A 124 -6.75 -3.96 -3.75
C ALA A 124 -8.25 -4.19 -3.59
N VAL A 125 -8.65 -5.46 -3.68
CA VAL A 125 -10.02 -5.95 -3.56
C VAL A 125 -10.04 -7.13 -2.59
N VAL A 126 -10.88 -7.07 -1.57
CA VAL A 126 -11.20 -8.22 -0.71
C VAL A 126 -12.64 -8.63 -0.99
N ALA A 127 -12.88 -9.92 -1.25
CA ALA A 127 -14.21 -10.43 -1.54
C ALA A 127 -14.40 -11.84 -0.96
N THR A 128 -15.65 -12.22 -0.69
CA THR A 128 -15.96 -13.62 -0.32
C THR A 128 -15.70 -14.53 -1.52
N GLU A 129 -14.97 -15.61 -1.31
CA GLU A 129 -14.53 -16.54 -2.36
C GLU A 129 -15.44 -17.76 -2.48
N LYS A 130 -15.81 -18.10 -3.71
CA LYS A 130 -16.71 -19.23 -4.01
C LYS A 130 -16.06 -20.57 -3.71
N ASP A 131 -14.80 -20.71 -4.06
CA ASP A 131 -14.07 -21.98 -4.04
C ASP A 131 -13.52 -22.33 -2.65
N ALA A 132 -13.48 -21.37 -1.72
CA ALA A 132 -12.88 -21.52 -0.40
C ALA A 132 -13.90 -21.69 0.73
N ARG A 133 -15.06 -22.32 0.47
CA ARG A 133 -16.11 -22.59 1.47
C ARG A 133 -16.54 -21.34 2.27
N GLY A 134 -16.58 -20.17 1.62
CA GLY A 134 -16.95 -18.91 2.26
C GLY A 134 -15.79 -18.12 2.87
N GLY A 135 -14.53 -18.56 2.70
CA GLY A 135 -13.35 -17.76 3.01
C GLY A 135 -13.26 -16.47 2.20
N ALA A 136 -12.43 -15.51 2.63
CA ALA A 136 -12.18 -14.29 1.87
C ALA A 136 -10.94 -14.44 0.98
N CYS A 137 -10.96 -13.82 -0.19
CA CYS A 137 -9.83 -13.72 -1.11
C CYS A 137 -9.36 -12.26 -1.23
N LEU A 138 -8.10 -12.08 -1.63
CA LEU A 138 -7.48 -10.76 -1.82
C LEU A 138 -6.82 -10.70 -3.19
N ALA A 139 -7.26 -9.76 -4.01
CA ALA A 139 -6.65 -9.46 -5.30
C ALA A 139 -6.08 -8.04 -5.31
N ARG A 140 -4.91 -7.84 -5.89
CA ARG A 140 -4.30 -6.50 -5.96
C ARG A 140 -3.48 -6.26 -7.23
N THR A 141 -3.44 -5.02 -7.70
CA THR A 141 -2.46 -4.49 -8.65
C THR A 141 -1.45 -3.62 -7.94
N LEU A 142 -0.17 -3.77 -8.27
CA LEU A 142 0.88 -2.83 -7.88
C LEU A 142 1.27 -2.02 -9.10
N ASP A 143 1.09 -0.71 -9.02
CA ASP A 143 1.30 0.23 -10.11
C ASP A 143 2.40 1.23 -9.77
N TRP A 144 3.37 1.34 -10.68
CA TRP A 144 4.47 2.27 -10.54
C TRP A 144 5.01 2.60 -11.94
N GLU A 145 5.34 3.87 -12.21
CA GLU A 145 5.94 4.32 -13.48
C GLU A 145 7.39 3.80 -13.66
N LEU A 146 7.65 2.56 -13.25
CA LEU A 146 8.91 1.83 -13.29
C LEU A 146 8.67 0.45 -13.93
N PRO A 147 8.51 0.39 -15.27
CA PRO A 147 8.26 -0.87 -15.98
C PRO A 147 9.37 -1.90 -15.78
N VAL A 148 10.57 -1.45 -15.42
CA VAL A 148 11.72 -2.28 -15.06
C VAL A 148 11.45 -3.23 -13.89
N LEU A 149 10.55 -2.88 -12.97
CA LEU A 149 10.17 -3.71 -11.84
C LEU A 149 9.44 -4.99 -12.28
N ARG A 150 8.82 -5.00 -13.47
CA ARG A 150 8.18 -6.21 -14.03
C ARG A 150 9.19 -7.33 -14.24
N ASP A 151 10.37 -6.96 -14.74
CA ASP A 151 11.47 -7.89 -14.97
C ASP A 151 12.11 -8.41 -13.68
N LEU A 152 11.94 -7.68 -12.58
CA LEU A 152 12.41 -8.06 -11.25
C LEU A 152 11.36 -8.79 -10.42
N THR A 153 10.11 -8.84 -10.87
CA THR A 153 9.00 -9.43 -10.09
C THR A 153 9.16 -10.94 -10.02
N ILE A 154 9.17 -11.46 -8.79
CA ILE A 154 9.30 -12.88 -8.45
C ILE A 154 8.28 -13.25 -7.38
N ASP A 155 7.86 -14.51 -7.40
CA ASP A 155 7.21 -15.11 -6.23
C ASP A 155 8.27 -15.80 -5.38
N VAL A 156 8.10 -15.75 -4.06
CA VAL A 156 8.98 -16.36 -3.08
C VAL A 156 8.20 -17.19 -2.08
N SER A 157 8.77 -18.30 -1.63
CA SER A 157 8.25 -19.09 -0.52
C SER A 157 9.31 -19.20 0.56
N PHE A 158 9.08 -18.54 1.69
CA PHE A 158 9.94 -18.61 2.85
C PHE A 158 9.66 -19.90 3.61
N GLN A 159 10.71 -20.66 3.86
CA GLN A 159 10.65 -21.95 4.50
C GLN A 159 11.40 -21.95 5.82
N ARG A 160 10.88 -22.69 6.80
CA ARG A 160 11.60 -23.01 8.03
C ARG A 160 11.54 -24.52 8.21
N LYS A 161 12.71 -25.18 8.27
CA LYS A 161 12.82 -26.65 8.33
C LYS A 161 12.03 -27.33 7.20
N GLY A 162 12.14 -26.81 5.97
CA GLY A 162 11.45 -27.33 4.78
C GLY A 162 9.94 -27.03 4.68
N VAL A 163 9.33 -26.41 5.69
CA VAL A 163 7.91 -26.05 5.69
C VAL A 163 7.73 -24.60 5.27
N THR A 164 6.87 -24.34 4.28
CA THR A 164 6.55 -22.97 3.84
C THR A 164 5.71 -22.26 4.89
N ILE A 165 6.21 -21.14 5.42
CA ILE A 165 5.51 -20.33 6.42
C ILE A 165 4.89 -19.07 5.82
N LEU A 166 5.42 -18.61 4.69
CA LEU A 166 5.03 -17.38 4.00
C LEU A 166 5.23 -17.59 2.50
N ARG A 167 4.25 -17.17 1.69
CA ARG A 167 4.40 -16.98 0.25
C ARG A 167 4.22 -15.50 -0.07
N GLY A 168 5.03 -14.94 -0.94
CA GLY A 168 4.93 -13.52 -1.27
C GLY A 168 5.36 -13.22 -2.69
N THR A 169 4.94 -12.07 -3.16
CA THR A 169 5.40 -11.46 -4.41
C THR A 169 6.27 -10.29 -4.06
N THR A 170 7.48 -10.27 -4.60
CA THR A 170 8.50 -9.26 -4.33
C THR A 170 9.32 -8.97 -5.59
N TRP A 171 10.32 -8.12 -5.47
CA TRP A 171 11.33 -7.89 -6.49
C TRP A 171 12.66 -8.52 -6.09
N ALA A 172 13.40 -9.06 -7.05
CA ALA A 172 14.78 -9.46 -6.81
C ALA A 172 15.59 -8.24 -6.30
N GLY A 173 16.17 -8.36 -5.10
CA GLY A 173 16.86 -7.27 -4.40
C GLY A 173 16.02 -6.53 -3.35
N TYR A 174 14.70 -6.72 -3.32
CA TYR A 174 13.80 -6.19 -2.29
C TYR A 174 13.48 -7.27 -1.24
N VAL A 175 13.87 -7.04 0.01
CA VAL A 175 13.75 -8.03 1.09
C VAL A 175 12.47 -7.90 1.92
N GLY A 176 11.72 -6.80 1.76
CA GLY A 176 10.40 -6.61 2.38
C GLY A 176 9.28 -7.30 1.60
N MET A 177 8.05 -7.31 2.15
CA MET A 177 6.87 -7.89 1.51
C MET A 177 5.75 -6.86 1.39
N LEU A 178 5.21 -6.69 0.17
CA LEU A 178 4.07 -5.81 -0.09
C LEU A 178 2.79 -6.57 -0.43
N THR A 179 2.95 -7.84 -0.83
CA THR A 179 1.88 -8.72 -1.31
C THR A 179 2.23 -10.13 -0.89
N ALA A 180 1.45 -10.71 0.03
CA ALA A 180 1.82 -11.97 0.63
C ALA A 180 0.67 -12.71 1.31
N LEU A 181 0.91 -13.99 1.55
CA LEU A 181 0.01 -14.98 2.14
C LEU A 181 0.77 -15.73 3.24
N GLN A 182 0.17 -15.84 4.42
CA GLN A 182 0.59 -16.69 5.52
C GLN A 182 -0.34 -17.93 5.55
N PRO A 183 0.10 -19.11 5.07
CA PRO A 183 -0.78 -20.27 4.92
C PRO A 183 -1.32 -20.87 6.22
N LYS A 184 -0.51 -20.87 7.30
CA LYS A 184 -0.83 -21.56 8.56
C LYS A 184 -1.82 -20.78 9.44
N ALA A 185 -1.56 -19.49 9.62
CA ALA A 185 -2.47 -18.53 10.25
C ALA A 185 -3.66 -18.20 9.35
N GLY A 186 -3.55 -18.48 8.04
CA GLY A 186 -4.68 -18.45 7.11
C GLY A 186 -5.09 -17.03 6.75
N PHE A 187 -4.14 -16.14 6.44
CA PHE A 187 -4.46 -14.80 5.97
C PHE A 187 -3.55 -14.34 4.82
N ALA A 188 -4.05 -13.41 4.02
CA ALA A 188 -3.29 -12.68 3.02
C ALA A 188 -3.22 -11.20 3.40
N LEU A 189 -2.16 -10.54 2.98
CA LEU A 189 -1.83 -9.15 3.21
C LEU A 189 -1.41 -8.49 1.89
N ALA A 190 -1.98 -7.33 1.60
CA ALA A 190 -1.51 -6.42 0.58
C ALA A 190 -1.34 -5.03 1.17
N ILE A 191 -0.41 -4.27 0.62
CA ILE A 191 -0.10 -2.91 1.05
C ILE A 191 -0.37 -1.96 -0.11
N ASN A 192 -1.16 -0.92 0.17
CA ASN A 192 -1.32 0.21 -0.73
C ASN A 192 -0.68 1.46 -0.11
N PHE A 193 0.00 2.23 -0.95
CA PHE A 193 0.55 3.52 -0.56
C PHE A 193 -0.56 4.51 -0.20
N ARG A 194 -0.30 5.32 0.83
CA ARG A 194 -1.16 6.41 1.28
C ARG A 194 -0.36 7.71 1.21
N GLU A 195 -0.79 8.63 0.36
CA GLU A 195 -0.10 9.92 0.21
C GLU A 195 -0.19 10.74 1.50
N GLN A 196 0.96 11.29 1.94
CA GLN A 196 1.03 12.20 3.08
C GLN A 196 0.62 13.60 2.65
N SER A 197 -0.24 14.26 3.42
CA SER A 197 -0.36 15.71 3.37
C SER A 197 0.71 16.37 4.26
N MET A 198 1.10 17.61 3.95
CA MET A 198 2.01 18.39 4.81
C MET A 198 1.49 18.53 6.27
N SER A 199 0.18 18.47 6.48
CA SER A 199 -0.44 18.42 7.81
C SER A 199 -0.21 17.10 8.55
N ASP A 200 -0.05 15.98 7.84
CA ASP A 200 0.24 14.68 8.45
C ASP A 200 1.68 14.64 8.97
N VAL A 201 2.61 15.25 8.24
CA VAL A 201 4.02 15.39 8.66
C VAL A 201 4.15 16.20 9.96
N ALA A 202 3.41 17.31 10.09
CA ALA A 202 3.42 18.12 11.30
C ALA A 202 2.89 17.36 12.54
N ARG A 203 1.87 16.50 12.38
CA ARG A 203 1.29 15.71 13.48
C ARG A 203 2.19 14.59 13.98
N ILE A 204 3.08 14.06 13.14
CA ILE A 204 4.11 13.11 13.53
C ILE A 204 5.10 13.80 14.48
N GLY A 205 5.52 15.03 14.16
CA GLY A 205 6.45 15.81 14.99
C GLY A 205 5.92 16.13 16.39
N ASP A 206 4.61 16.33 16.54
CA ASP A 206 4.00 16.72 17.83
C ASP A 206 3.64 15.53 18.76
N ASN A 207 3.47 14.31 18.22
CA ASN A 207 3.09 13.10 18.98
C ASN A 207 4.19 12.04 19.07
N ALA A 208 5.36 12.33 18.50
CA ALA A 208 6.54 11.49 18.55
C ALA A 208 7.17 11.55 19.95
N ASP A 209 6.60 10.81 20.91
CA ASP A 209 7.34 10.37 22.08
C ASP A 209 8.33 9.27 21.63
N ILE A 210 9.29 9.65 20.77
CA ILE A 210 10.40 8.79 20.32
C ILE A 210 11.38 8.72 21.49
N THR A 211 10.98 8.00 22.54
CA THR A 211 11.78 7.81 23.75
C THR A 211 12.90 6.77 23.56
N GLY A 212 13.16 6.32 22.32
CA GLY A 212 14.25 5.39 22.01
C GLY A 212 14.10 4.00 22.64
N THR A 213 12.93 3.67 23.18
CA THR A 213 12.62 2.31 23.65
C THR A 213 12.31 1.41 22.43
N MET A 214 12.61 0.11 22.52
CA MET A 214 12.41 -0.86 21.42
C MET A 214 11.00 -0.82 20.81
N GLU A 215 9.99 -0.41 21.59
CA GLU A 215 8.58 -0.34 21.19
C GLU A 215 8.25 0.86 20.27
N ASN A 216 9.12 1.87 20.22
CA ASN A 216 8.89 3.14 19.52
C ASN A 216 9.74 3.34 18.26
N ILE A 217 10.50 2.33 17.82
CA ILE A 217 11.31 2.40 16.61
C ILE A 217 10.41 2.26 15.37
N PRO A 218 10.35 3.26 14.47
CA PRO A 218 9.49 3.22 13.30
C PRO A 218 10.02 2.23 12.25
N TRP A 219 9.13 1.39 11.75
CA TRP A 219 9.48 0.37 10.77
C TRP A 219 9.25 0.85 9.33
N PRO A 220 10.13 0.45 8.39
CA PRO A 220 9.77 0.43 6.97
C PRO A 220 8.58 -0.51 6.75
N VAL A 221 7.59 -0.07 5.98
CA VAL A 221 6.26 -0.71 5.91
C VAL A 221 6.36 -2.15 5.40
N GLY A 222 7.13 -2.37 4.33
CA GLY A 222 7.31 -3.71 3.76
C GLY A 222 8.14 -4.66 4.65
N ILE A 223 9.04 -4.11 5.48
CA ILE A 223 9.82 -4.90 6.43
C ILE A 223 8.93 -5.34 7.60
N LEU A 224 8.11 -4.43 8.16
CA LEU A 224 7.14 -4.80 9.19
C LEU A 224 6.19 -5.89 8.67
N ALA A 225 5.68 -5.74 7.45
CA ALA A 225 4.79 -6.72 6.87
C ALA A 225 5.43 -8.11 6.79
N ARG A 226 6.69 -8.19 6.31
CA ARG A 226 7.46 -9.44 6.32
C ARG A 226 7.58 -10.01 7.72
N ASP A 227 7.93 -9.18 8.70
CA ASP A 227 8.07 -9.63 10.09
C ASP A 227 6.77 -10.18 10.68
N VAL A 228 5.66 -9.47 10.47
CA VAL A 228 4.32 -9.92 10.90
C VAL A 228 3.97 -11.27 10.26
N LEU A 229 4.20 -11.42 8.96
CA LEU A 229 3.90 -12.66 8.26
C LEU A 229 4.77 -13.84 8.73
N GLU A 230 6.04 -13.60 9.04
CA GLU A 230 6.96 -14.64 9.51
C GLU A 230 6.70 -15.06 10.97
N ASN A 231 6.27 -14.12 11.82
CA ASN A 231 6.30 -14.28 13.27
C ASN A 231 4.93 -14.28 13.96
N THR A 232 3.82 -14.19 13.21
CA THR A 232 2.46 -14.30 13.79
C THR A 232 1.83 -15.66 13.57
N SER A 233 1.00 -16.08 14.54
CA SER A 233 0.29 -17.36 14.56
C SER A 233 -1.19 -17.25 14.23
N SER A 234 -1.74 -16.03 14.14
CA SER A 234 -3.17 -15.78 13.87
C SER A 234 -3.38 -14.44 13.18
N LEU A 235 -4.50 -14.32 12.45
CA LEU A 235 -4.95 -13.05 11.89
C LEU A 235 -5.14 -11.99 12.98
N LYS A 236 -5.72 -12.34 14.15
CA LYS A 236 -5.92 -11.41 15.27
C LYS A 236 -4.61 -10.75 15.72
N GLU A 237 -3.55 -11.54 15.88
CA GLU A 237 -2.24 -11.01 16.28
C GLU A 237 -1.61 -10.16 15.17
N ALA A 238 -1.72 -10.60 13.91
CA ALA A 238 -1.28 -9.80 12.77
C ALA A 238 -1.98 -8.44 12.73
N LEU A 239 -3.30 -8.40 12.95
CA LEU A 239 -4.06 -7.15 13.01
C LEU A 239 -3.56 -6.25 14.13
N ARG A 240 -3.35 -6.78 15.33
CA ARG A 240 -2.84 -6.00 16.47
C ARG A 240 -1.53 -5.31 16.09
N ARG A 241 -0.54 -6.09 15.63
CA ARG A 241 0.79 -5.57 15.23
C ARG A 241 0.70 -4.55 14.09
N LEU A 242 -0.05 -4.86 13.04
CA LEU A 242 -0.25 -3.96 11.90
C LEU A 242 -1.07 -2.71 12.24
N SER A 243 -1.76 -2.66 13.39
CA SER A 243 -2.53 -1.49 13.83
C SER A 243 -1.73 -0.56 14.75
N THR A 244 -0.80 -1.12 15.52
CA THR A 244 -0.14 -0.40 16.62
C THR A 244 1.35 -0.15 16.41
N THR A 245 2.05 -0.97 15.61
CA THR A 245 3.51 -0.81 15.44
C THR A 245 3.82 0.50 14.71
N PRO A 246 4.75 1.34 15.22
CA PRO A 246 5.18 2.56 14.56
C PRO A 246 5.72 2.31 13.15
N LEU A 247 5.40 3.20 12.21
CA LEU A 247 5.79 3.12 10.81
C LEU A 247 6.54 4.38 10.39
N LEU A 248 7.43 4.26 9.39
CA LEU A 248 8.04 5.42 8.74
C LEU A 248 7.03 6.21 7.89
N SER A 249 6.10 5.52 7.25
CA SER A 249 5.09 6.13 6.37
C SER A 249 3.67 5.65 6.68
N PRO A 250 2.64 6.48 6.45
CA PRO A 250 1.25 6.03 6.46
C PRO A 250 1.03 5.01 5.34
N THR A 251 0.02 4.16 5.53
CA THR A 251 -0.28 3.12 4.56
C THR A 251 -1.72 2.63 4.69
N TYR A 252 -2.14 1.79 3.74
CA TYR A 252 -3.29 0.94 3.92
C TYR A 252 -2.82 -0.51 3.99
N PHE A 253 -3.12 -1.21 5.07
CA PHE A 253 -3.00 -2.66 5.14
C PHE A 253 -4.33 -3.29 4.78
N ILE A 254 -4.34 -4.14 3.76
CA ILE A 254 -5.52 -4.85 3.28
C ILE A 254 -5.34 -6.33 3.60
N LEU A 255 -6.27 -6.92 4.35
CA LEU A 255 -6.21 -8.31 4.76
C LEU A 255 -7.44 -9.10 4.34
N ALA A 256 -7.22 -10.36 4.01
CA ALA A 256 -8.26 -11.38 3.83
C ALA A 256 -7.91 -12.62 4.65
N GLY A 257 -8.87 -13.20 5.34
CA GLY A 257 -8.76 -14.36 6.19
C GLY A 257 -9.48 -15.58 5.61
N LYS A 258 -8.99 -16.76 5.95
CA LYS A 258 -9.54 -18.05 5.48
C LYS A 258 -10.96 -18.31 5.96
N ASP A 259 -11.40 -17.67 7.04
CA ASP A 259 -12.70 -17.91 7.68
C ASP A 259 -13.73 -16.82 7.28
N GLY A 260 -13.43 -16.08 6.20
CA GLY A 260 -14.32 -15.08 5.61
C GLY A 260 -14.02 -13.65 6.06
N GLU A 261 -12.98 -13.45 6.87
CA GLU A 261 -12.66 -12.13 7.38
C GLU A 261 -12.02 -11.26 6.30
N GLY A 262 -12.42 -9.99 6.19
CA GLY A 262 -11.81 -9.05 5.27
C GLY A 262 -11.73 -7.67 5.88
N MET A 263 -10.62 -6.97 5.72
CA MET A 263 -10.44 -5.66 6.32
C MET A 263 -9.44 -4.77 5.60
N VAL A 264 -9.65 -3.47 5.75
CA VAL A 264 -8.72 -2.41 5.32
C VAL A 264 -8.41 -1.55 6.53
N ILE A 265 -7.17 -1.53 6.96
CA ILE A 265 -6.65 -0.67 8.04
C ILE A 265 -6.04 0.56 7.38
N THR A 266 -6.58 1.74 7.66
CA THR A 266 -5.95 3.02 7.34
C THR A 266 -4.98 3.38 8.47
N ARG A 267 -3.69 3.51 8.14
CA ARG A 267 -2.61 3.79 9.09
C ARG A 267 -2.01 5.17 8.89
N ASP A 268 -1.79 5.84 10.02
CA ASP A 268 -0.77 6.86 10.20
C ASP A 268 0.50 6.20 10.80
N PRO A 269 1.66 6.88 10.73
CA PRO A 269 2.91 6.43 11.35
C PRO A 269 2.77 5.98 12.80
N VAL A 270 1.93 6.65 13.58
CA VAL A 270 1.77 6.38 15.03
C VAL A 270 0.64 5.39 15.36
N GLY A 271 -0.20 4.98 14.40
CA GLY A 271 -1.26 4.01 14.68
C GLY A 271 -2.41 3.99 13.67
N GLU A 272 -3.43 3.21 13.98
CA GLU A 272 -4.65 3.08 13.17
C GLU A 272 -5.57 4.30 13.28
N CYS A 273 -5.93 4.85 12.13
CA CYS A 273 -6.89 5.95 11.99
C CYS A 273 -8.31 5.43 11.79
N SER A 274 -8.45 4.29 11.10
CA SER A 274 -9.74 3.73 10.73
C SER A 274 -9.63 2.31 10.22
N ARG A 275 -10.72 1.54 10.32
CA ARG A 275 -10.82 0.18 9.78
C ARG A 275 -12.15 -0.06 9.11
N MET A 276 -12.11 -0.52 7.87
CA MET A 276 -13.27 -1.08 7.18
C MET A 276 -13.24 -2.60 7.32
N GLN A 277 -14.40 -3.22 7.49
CA GLN A 277 -14.55 -4.68 7.58
C GLN A 277 -15.56 -5.19 6.55
N LEU A 278 -15.28 -6.37 6.00
CA LEU A 278 -16.14 -7.02 5.02
C LEU A 278 -17.48 -7.36 5.69
N GLY A 279 -18.58 -6.99 5.05
CA GLY A 279 -19.94 -7.17 5.61
C GLY A 279 -20.41 -6.06 6.55
N GLU A 280 -19.54 -5.12 6.94
CA GLU A 280 -19.89 -4.00 7.82
C GLU A 280 -20.01 -2.67 7.05
N ASP A 281 -20.79 -1.74 7.60
CA ASP A 281 -20.81 -0.37 7.07
C ASP A 281 -19.48 0.33 7.41
N PRO A 282 -18.88 1.08 6.47
CA PRO A 282 -17.64 1.80 6.75
C PRO A 282 -17.85 2.81 7.89
N PRO A 283 -16.85 2.99 8.77
CA PRO A 283 -17.00 3.87 9.92
C PRO A 283 -17.28 5.32 9.49
N SER A 284 -18.18 5.99 10.19
CA SER A 284 -18.46 7.40 9.95
C SER A 284 -17.26 8.25 10.40
N HIS A 285 -16.57 8.89 9.47
CA HIS A 285 -15.44 9.76 9.81
C HIS A 285 -15.91 11.21 10.01
N GLN A 286 -16.12 11.62 11.27
CA GLN A 286 -16.29 13.03 11.65
C GLN A 286 -14.93 13.64 12.02
N GLY A 287 -14.03 13.80 11.04
CA GLY A 287 -12.85 14.67 11.13
C GLY A 287 -11.87 14.51 12.31
N ILE A 288 -11.89 13.44 13.11
CA ILE A 288 -10.98 13.26 14.27
C ILE A 288 -10.60 11.77 14.39
N SER A 289 -9.30 11.50 14.39
CA SER A 289 -8.65 10.17 14.46
C SER A 289 -9.00 9.40 15.76
N THR A 290 -9.22 8.08 15.62
CA THR A 290 -9.65 7.14 16.67
C THR A 290 -8.51 6.51 17.49
N SER A 291 -7.27 6.98 17.41
CA SER A 291 -6.14 6.44 18.19
C SER A 291 -6.37 6.48 19.72
N ALA A 292 -7.31 7.29 20.21
CA ALA A 292 -7.70 7.34 21.62
C ALA A 292 -8.70 6.26 22.08
N ARG A 293 -9.29 5.46 21.17
CA ARG A 293 -10.42 4.57 21.52
C ARG A 293 -10.01 3.14 21.91
N LEU A 294 -8.99 2.57 21.27
CA LEU A 294 -8.59 1.17 21.52
C LEU A 294 -7.72 0.99 22.78
N ALA A 295 -7.10 2.05 23.31
CA ALA A 295 -6.33 1.98 24.55
C ALA A 295 -7.17 1.99 25.84
N ARG A 296 -8.51 2.08 25.73
CA ARG A 296 -9.42 2.19 26.89
C ARG A 296 -10.25 0.94 27.20
N GLU A 297 -10.23 -0.08 26.35
CA GLU A 297 -11.11 -1.26 26.51
C GLU A 297 -10.44 -2.52 27.10
N GLU A 298 -9.18 -2.47 27.50
CA GLU A 298 -8.58 -3.54 28.31
C GLU A 298 -7.94 -2.98 29.56
N LEU A 299 -8.65 -3.06 30.69
CA LEU A 299 -8.13 -3.35 32.04
C LEU A 299 -9.34 -3.54 32.99
N PRO A 300 -9.63 -4.78 33.47
CA PRO A 300 -10.53 -4.92 34.61
C PRO A 300 -9.87 -4.31 35.84
N ALA A 301 -10.56 -3.38 36.50
CA ALA A 301 -10.07 -2.74 37.71
C ALA A 301 -9.85 -3.79 38.81
N SER A 302 -8.59 -4.02 39.17
CA SER A 302 -8.22 -4.79 40.36
C SER A 302 -8.67 -4.03 41.61
N SER A 303 -9.39 -4.75 42.46
CA SER A 303 -9.77 -4.35 43.79
C SER A 303 -8.54 -4.00 44.63
N ASP A 304 -8.48 -2.77 45.14
CA ASP A 304 -7.89 -2.55 46.46
C ASP A 304 -8.52 -1.37 47.19
N SER A 305 -9.03 -1.71 48.36
CA SER A 305 -9.66 -0.84 49.34
C SER A 305 -8.61 -0.14 50.22
N LYS A 306 -8.78 1.17 50.48
CA LYS A 306 -8.84 1.77 51.83
C LYS A 306 -8.90 3.31 51.78
N ALA A 307 -10.06 3.85 52.20
CA ALA A 307 -10.29 4.90 53.21
C ALA A 307 -9.32 6.11 53.29
N LYS A 308 -9.70 7.40 53.28
CA LYS A 308 -10.63 8.15 54.16
C LYS A 308 -10.72 9.63 53.68
N ALA A 309 -11.91 10.25 53.76
CA ALA A 309 -12.22 11.56 54.39
C ALA A 309 -13.42 12.28 53.74
N LYS A 310 -14.36 12.75 54.58
CA LYS A 310 -15.66 13.38 54.26
C LYS A 310 -15.56 14.94 54.16
N PRO A 311 -16.66 15.73 54.22
CA PRO A 311 -17.37 16.27 53.06
C PRO A 311 -17.43 17.82 53.07
N ARG A 312 -17.73 18.46 51.93
CA ARG A 312 -18.20 19.86 51.95
C ARG A 312 -19.38 20.09 51.01
N LYS A 313 -20.49 20.51 51.63
CA LYS A 313 -21.73 21.01 51.00
C LYS A 313 -21.52 22.44 50.51
N GLY A 314 -22.15 22.78 49.39
CA GLY A 314 -22.35 24.16 48.93
C GLY A 314 -23.12 24.19 47.60
N PRO A 315 -24.28 24.86 47.49
CA PRO A 315 -25.23 24.65 46.40
C PRO A 315 -25.04 25.64 45.25
N SER A 316 -25.41 25.27 44.01
CA SER A 316 -26.16 26.20 43.14
C SER A 316 -26.69 25.57 41.84
N ARG A 317 -28.01 25.74 41.68
CA ARG A 317 -28.73 26.12 40.46
C ARG A 317 -28.70 25.17 39.25
N GLN A 318 -29.72 24.30 39.24
CA GLN A 318 -30.40 23.89 38.01
C GLN A 318 -30.87 25.11 37.21
N ARG A 319 -30.46 25.18 35.95
CA ARG A 319 -31.18 25.92 34.90
C ARG A 319 -31.69 24.92 33.88
N HIS A 320 -33.02 24.77 33.86
CA HIS A 320 -33.76 24.12 32.78
C HIS A 320 -33.69 24.99 31.52
N GLY A 321 -32.92 24.54 30.54
CA GLY A 321 -32.98 25.04 29.16
C GLY A 321 -33.51 23.94 28.26
N LYS A 322 -34.81 23.99 27.94
CA LYS A 322 -35.42 23.19 26.87
C LYS A 322 -34.78 23.58 25.54
N SER A 323 -33.95 22.73 24.95
CA SER A 323 -33.61 22.83 23.53
C SER A 323 -34.41 21.79 22.74
N LYS A 324 -35.15 22.31 21.77
CA LYS A 324 -36.07 21.55 20.90
C LYS A 324 -35.27 20.53 20.10
N GLY A 325 -35.69 19.26 20.20
CA GLY A 325 -35.16 18.19 19.37
C GLY A 325 -35.36 18.49 17.89
N ARG A 326 -34.28 18.86 17.21
CA ARG A 326 -34.18 18.69 15.75
C ARG A 326 -34.01 17.19 15.51
N LYS A 327 -35.11 16.55 15.12
CA LYS A 327 -35.06 15.24 14.44
C LYS A 327 -34.25 15.45 13.16
N ASN A 328 -32.96 15.15 13.21
CA ASN A 328 -32.20 14.93 11.98
C ASN A 328 -32.78 13.66 11.36
N ALA A 329 -33.55 13.85 10.30
CA ALA A 329 -33.97 12.77 9.42
C ALA A 329 -32.70 12.04 8.97
N VAL A 330 -32.52 10.81 9.45
CA VAL A 330 -31.53 9.88 8.94
C VAL A 330 -31.97 9.55 7.52
N SER A 331 -31.35 10.24 6.57
CA SER A 331 -31.49 10.02 5.15
C SER A 331 -31.04 8.60 4.80
N SER A 332 -32.02 7.77 4.45
CA SER A 332 -31.95 6.50 3.71
C SER A 332 -30.64 5.71 3.81
N SER A 333 -30.67 4.66 4.63
CA SER A 333 -29.75 3.53 4.54
C SER A 333 -29.64 3.04 3.10
N ALA A 334 -28.43 3.04 2.54
CA ALA A 334 -28.14 2.19 1.41
C ALA A 334 -28.51 0.75 1.83
N PRO A 335 -29.30 0.00 1.04
CA PRO A 335 -29.63 -1.37 1.40
C PRO A 335 -28.33 -2.17 1.43
N TRP A 336 -28.28 -3.19 2.29
CA TRP A 336 -27.28 -4.27 2.45
C TRP A 336 -26.60 -4.84 1.19
N ARG A 337 -27.00 -4.41 0.00
CA ARG A 337 -26.53 -4.82 -1.32
C ARG A 337 -25.05 -4.48 -1.55
N GLU A 338 -24.48 -3.38 -1.05
CA GLU A 338 -23.07 -3.02 -1.33
C GLU A 338 -22.02 -3.80 -0.50
N ARG A 339 -22.41 -4.79 0.31
CA ARG A 339 -21.64 -5.25 1.50
C ARG A 339 -20.89 -6.57 1.33
N HIS A 340 -20.39 -6.87 0.12
CA HIS A 340 -19.73 -8.16 -0.18
C HIS A 340 -18.29 -8.02 -0.68
N VAL A 341 -17.81 -6.79 -0.86
CA VAL A 341 -16.48 -6.49 -1.38
C VAL A 341 -15.93 -5.26 -0.69
N LEU A 342 -14.67 -5.31 -0.23
CA LEU A 342 -13.89 -4.12 0.10
C LEU A 342 -13.01 -3.75 -1.10
N VAL A 343 -12.98 -2.48 -1.44
CA VAL A 343 -12.08 -1.95 -2.48
C VAL A 343 -11.29 -0.80 -1.88
N GLN A 344 -9.97 -0.91 -1.92
CA GLN A 344 -9.05 0.13 -1.47
C GLN A 344 -8.09 0.47 -2.61
N ALA A 345 -7.95 1.77 -2.90
CA ALA A 345 -6.93 2.30 -3.78
C ALA A 345 -5.91 3.09 -2.94
N ASN A 346 -5.60 4.33 -3.31
CA ASN A 346 -4.62 5.17 -2.62
C ASN A 346 -5.25 6.41 -1.97
N MET A 347 -6.55 6.35 -1.66
CA MET A 347 -7.27 7.46 -1.07
C MET A 347 -8.13 6.97 0.08
N ASP A 348 -8.24 7.79 1.12
CA ASP A 348 -9.04 7.48 2.29
C ASP A 348 -10.50 7.27 1.90
N HIS A 349 -11.15 6.27 2.47
CA HIS A 349 -12.51 5.90 2.07
C HIS A 349 -13.55 7.00 2.34
N TRP A 350 -13.27 7.94 3.26
CA TRP A 350 -14.11 9.11 3.53
C TRP A 350 -13.85 10.27 2.57
N ALA A 351 -12.74 10.28 1.84
CA ALA A 351 -12.45 11.29 0.84
C ALA A 351 -13.24 10.99 -0.45
N LYS A 352 -13.97 12.00 -0.95
CA LYS A 352 -14.84 11.86 -2.13
C LYS A 352 -14.55 12.87 -3.24
N SER A 353 -13.63 13.81 -3.01
CA SER A 353 -13.38 14.90 -3.93
C SER A 353 -12.37 14.48 -5.01
N PRO A 354 -12.71 14.55 -6.30
CA PRO A 354 -11.75 14.33 -7.38
C PRO A 354 -10.58 15.32 -7.37
N ALA A 355 -10.72 16.47 -6.70
CA ALA A 355 -9.66 17.49 -6.64
C ALA A 355 -8.43 17.04 -5.85
N VAL A 356 -8.59 16.06 -4.94
CA VAL A 356 -7.50 15.49 -4.13
C VAL A 356 -7.12 14.08 -4.57
N ASP A 357 -7.69 13.57 -5.66
CA ASP A 357 -7.40 12.24 -6.19
C ASP A 357 -6.28 12.29 -7.24
N SER A 358 -5.05 12.43 -6.76
CA SER A 358 -3.83 12.51 -7.58
C SER A 358 -3.52 11.19 -8.32
N GLN A 359 -4.03 10.05 -7.82
CA GLN A 359 -3.68 8.70 -8.27
C GLN A 359 -4.86 7.93 -8.89
N MET A 360 -5.91 8.60 -9.34
CA MET A 360 -7.07 7.97 -10.01
C MET A 360 -7.74 6.87 -9.16
N SER A 361 -7.77 7.04 -7.85
CA SER A 361 -8.40 6.13 -6.89
C SER A 361 -9.91 6.03 -7.12
N LEU A 362 -10.63 7.14 -7.29
CA LEU A 362 -12.10 7.14 -7.45
C LEU A 362 -12.56 6.38 -8.71
N PRO A 363 -11.97 6.58 -9.90
CA PRO A 363 -12.29 5.78 -11.08
C PRO A 363 -12.01 4.28 -10.90
N ARG A 364 -10.89 3.91 -10.27
CA ARG A 364 -10.53 2.51 -9.99
C ARG A 364 -11.52 1.85 -9.02
N LEU A 365 -11.88 2.54 -7.94
CA LEU A 365 -12.91 2.09 -7.00
C LEU A 365 -14.26 1.86 -7.68
N ARG A 366 -14.68 2.80 -8.53
CA ARG A 366 -15.95 2.70 -9.27
C ARG A 366 -15.95 1.49 -10.20
N LEU A 367 -14.88 1.30 -10.97
CA LEU A 367 -14.77 0.17 -11.89
C LEU A 367 -14.79 -1.17 -11.16
N ALA A 368 -14.02 -1.31 -10.07
CA ALA A 368 -13.99 -2.56 -9.30
C ALA A 368 -15.39 -2.94 -8.80
N ARG A 369 -16.15 -1.98 -8.26
CA ARG A 369 -17.54 -2.19 -7.81
C ARG A 369 -18.51 -2.50 -8.96
N GLN A 370 -18.26 -1.96 -10.16
CA GLN A 370 -19.07 -2.28 -11.34
C GLN A 370 -18.81 -3.70 -11.86
N LEU A 371 -17.56 -4.17 -11.80
CA LEU A 371 -17.15 -5.50 -12.27
C LEU A 371 -17.42 -6.60 -11.24
N LEU A 372 -17.54 -6.23 -9.97
CA LEU A 372 -17.98 -7.08 -8.86
C LEU A 372 -19.27 -6.50 -8.27
N PRO A 373 -20.36 -6.47 -9.05
CA PRO A 373 -21.61 -5.97 -8.54
C PRO A 373 -22.08 -6.86 -7.39
N PRO A 374 -22.91 -6.31 -6.48
CA PRO A 374 -23.72 -7.11 -5.60
C PRO A 374 -24.48 -8.19 -6.39
N ALA A 375 -24.46 -9.44 -5.94
CA ALA A 375 -25.30 -10.45 -6.57
C ALA A 375 -26.78 -10.02 -6.41
N THR A 376 -27.52 -10.05 -7.52
CA THR A 376 -28.97 -9.85 -7.47
C THR A 376 -29.61 -11.13 -6.94
N VAL A 377 -30.33 -11.06 -5.82
CA VAL A 377 -31.18 -12.17 -5.35
C VAL A 377 -32.24 -12.41 -6.45
N PRO A 378 -32.36 -13.63 -7.01
CA PRO A 378 -33.47 -13.94 -7.91
C PRO A 378 -34.78 -13.62 -7.18
N LYS A 379 -35.68 -12.86 -7.81
CA LYS A 379 -37.04 -12.71 -7.28
C LYS A 379 -37.62 -14.11 -7.11
N GLN A 380 -38.03 -14.47 -5.89
CA GLN A 380 -38.81 -15.68 -5.66
C GLN A 380 -39.99 -15.65 -6.62
N ALA A 381 -40.06 -16.64 -7.52
CA ALA A 381 -41.31 -16.95 -8.18
C ALA A 381 -42.26 -17.45 -7.08
N GLU A 382 -43.41 -16.79 -6.92
CA GLU A 382 -44.47 -17.25 -6.04
C GLU A 382 -44.94 -18.62 -6.55
N GLY A 383 -44.56 -19.69 -5.84
CA GLY A 383 -44.93 -21.05 -6.19
C GLY A 383 -43.86 -22.07 -5.82
N GLU A 384 -43.99 -22.62 -4.61
CA GLU A 384 -43.62 -23.99 -4.23
C GLU A 384 -42.28 -24.57 -4.75
N GLN A 385 -41.24 -24.51 -3.91
CA GLN A 385 -40.54 -25.69 -3.36
C GLN A 385 -39.36 -25.22 -2.50
N LYS A 386 -39.25 -25.80 -1.30
CA LYS A 386 -38.07 -25.66 -0.43
C LYS A 386 -36.85 -26.26 -1.14
N VAL A 387 -36.11 -25.43 -1.85
CA VAL A 387 -34.75 -25.72 -2.31
C VAL A 387 -33.78 -25.22 -1.23
N SER A 388 -32.80 -26.06 -0.89
CA SER A 388 -31.73 -25.84 0.07
C SER A 388 -31.19 -24.39 0.10
N THR A 389 -31.11 -23.80 1.28
CA THR A 389 -30.63 -22.42 1.55
C THR A 389 -29.12 -22.22 1.44
N GLU A 390 -28.44 -22.91 0.52
CA GLU A 390 -27.01 -22.68 0.23
C GLU A 390 -26.83 -22.02 -1.14
N SER A 391 -27.11 -20.72 -1.23
CA SER A 391 -26.61 -19.89 -2.32
C SER A 391 -26.03 -18.61 -1.74
N GLY A 392 -24.89 -18.77 -1.04
CA GLY A 392 -24.13 -17.69 -0.43
C GLY A 392 -23.28 -16.91 -1.45
N PHE A 393 -23.29 -15.59 -1.31
CA PHE A 393 -22.59 -14.59 -2.12
C PHE A 393 -21.07 -14.85 -2.17
N ALA A 394 -20.56 -15.27 -3.32
CA ALA A 394 -19.14 -15.61 -3.46
C ALA A 394 -18.64 -15.46 -4.90
N TYR A 395 -17.44 -14.90 -5.07
CA TYR A 395 -16.83 -14.60 -6.38
C TYR A 395 -15.84 -15.69 -6.79
N ALA A 396 -15.76 -15.97 -8.08
CA ALA A 396 -14.73 -16.86 -8.61
C ALA A 396 -13.39 -16.10 -8.76
N ARG A 397 -12.27 -16.82 -8.73
CA ARG A 397 -10.95 -16.20 -8.96
C ARG A 397 -10.85 -15.51 -10.33
N ASP A 398 -11.54 -16.03 -11.33
CA ASP A 398 -11.61 -15.41 -12.66
C ASP A 398 -12.31 -14.04 -12.66
N ASP A 399 -13.28 -13.82 -11.76
CA ASP A 399 -13.90 -12.50 -11.60
C ASP A 399 -12.87 -11.49 -11.07
N LEU A 400 -12.03 -11.89 -10.11
CA LEU A 400 -10.97 -11.04 -9.58
C LEU A 400 -9.90 -10.76 -10.63
N TRP A 401 -9.51 -11.76 -11.41
CA TRP A 401 -8.58 -11.58 -12.53
C TRP A 401 -9.13 -10.59 -13.55
N ARG A 402 -10.43 -10.68 -13.88
CA ARG A 402 -11.10 -9.70 -14.75
C ARG A 402 -10.99 -8.28 -14.20
N VAL A 403 -11.18 -8.08 -12.89
CA VAL A 403 -10.99 -6.76 -12.27
C VAL A 403 -9.54 -6.31 -12.39
N MET A 404 -8.59 -7.17 -12.00
CA MET A 404 -7.16 -6.85 -11.97
C MET A 404 -6.54 -6.66 -13.36
N SER A 405 -7.24 -7.02 -14.44
CA SER A 405 -6.76 -6.86 -15.82
C SER A 405 -7.49 -5.77 -16.61
N THR A 406 -8.35 -4.96 -15.98
CA THR A 406 -9.20 -3.98 -16.68
C THR A 406 -8.76 -2.54 -16.38
N TYR A 407 -8.59 -1.72 -17.41
CA TYR A 407 -8.30 -0.29 -17.25
C TYR A 407 -9.47 0.48 -16.62
N PRO A 408 -9.25 1.38 -15.63
CA PRO A 408 -7.96 1.92 -15.20
C PRO A 408 -7.34 1.21 -13.98
N ILE A 409 -7.82 0.03 -13.58
CA ILE A 409 -7.19 -0.77 -12.51
C ILE A 409 -5.87 -1.37 -13.01
N TRP A 410 -5.87 -1.85 -14.26
CA TRP A 410 -4.65 -2.21 -14.98
C TRP A 410 -4.33 -1.18 -16.06
N GLU A 411 -3.12 -0.66 -16.07
CA GLU A 411 -2.63 0.26 -17.10
C GLU A 411 -1.32 -0.25 -17.72
N GLU A 412 -1.32 -0.44 -19.04
CA GLU A 412 -0.12 -0.89 -19.77
C GLU A 412 1.00 0.16 -19.66
N GLY A 413 2.18 -0.29 -19.23
CA GLY A 413 3.32 0.61 -19.00
C GLY A 413 3.42 1.15 -17.58
N PHE A 414 2.38 1.02 -16.77
CA PHE A 414 2.31 1.52 -15.39
C PHE A 414 2.07 0.42 -14.36
N SER A 415 1.15 -0.51 -14.61
CA SER A 415 0.97 -1.68 -13.74
C SER A 415 2.16 -2.62 -13.85
N VAL A 416 2.72 -2.98 -12.70
CA VAL A 416 3.89 -3.87 -12.58
C VAL A 416 3.42 -5.31 -12.55
N TYR A 417 2.59 -5.66 -11.58
CA TYR A 417 2.05 -7.01 -11.42
C TYR A 417 0.63 -6.96 -10.84
N ALA A 418 -0.09 -8.05 -11.07
CA ALA A 418 -1.34 -8.35 -10.41
C ALA A 418 -1.23 -9.69 -9.69
N THR A 419 -1.78 -9.78 -8.49
CA THR A 419 -1.74 -10.99 -7.68
C THR A 419 -3.13 -11.29 -7.14
N VAL A 420 -3.54 -12.57 -7.18
CA VAL A 420 -4.73 -13.09 -6.52
C VAL A 420 -4.32 -14.09 -5.46
N MET A 421 -4.84 -13.91 -4.24
CA MET A 421 -4.52 -14.71 -3.07
C MET A 421 -5.79 -15.30 -2.47
N SER A 422 -5.75 -16.61 -2.18
CA SER A 422 -6.76 -17.35 -1.44
C SER A 422 -6.12 -17.94 -0.17
N PRO A 423 -6.30 -17.30 0.99
CA PRO A 423 -5.90 -17.83 2.29
C PRO A 423 -6.46 -19.22 2.58
N GLY A 424 -7.75 -19.44 2.30
CA GLY A 424 -8.43 -20.72 2.56
C GLY A 424 -7.89 -21.89 1.73
N LEU A 425 -7.32 -21.59 0.56
CA LEU A 425 -6.69 -22.59 -0.32
C LEU A 425 -5.16 -22.57 -0.26
N ALA A 426 -4.57 -21.67 0.53
CA ALA A 426 -3.13 -21.40 0.56
C ALA A 426 -2.51 -21.11 -0.84
N VAL A 427 -3.27 -20.45 -1.71
CA VAL A 427 -2.86 -20.10 -3.07
C VAL A 427 -2.48 -18.63 -3.15
N LEU A 428 -1.36 -18.35 -3.81
CA LEU A 428 -0.95 -17.03 -4.26
C LEU A 428 -0.53 -17.20 -5.73
N GLU A 429 -1.13 -16.42 -6.62
CA GLU A 429 -0.83 -16.44 -8.04
C GLU A 429 -0.56 -15.02 -8.53
N THR A 430 0.65 -14.81 -9.05
CA THR A 430 1.06 -13.53 -9.63
C THR A 430 1.18 -13.62 -11.13
N ARG A 431 0.68 -12.59 -11.81
CA ARG A 431 0.81 -12.41 -13.25
C ARG A 431 1.39 -11.04 -13.56
N ILE A 432 2.28 -11.01 -14.54
CA ILE A 432 2.83 -9.79 -15.14
C ILE A 432 2.42 -9.72 -16.60
N TYR A 433 2.31 -8.50 -17.12
CA TYR A 433 2.03 -8.31 -18.55
C TYR A 433 3.16 -8.89 -19.39
N ASP A 434 2.77 -9.70 -20.37
CA ASP A 434 3.66 -10.29 -21.36
C ASP A 434 3.48 -9.52 -22.66
N PRO A 435 4.26 -8.45 -22.91
CA PRO A 435 4.13 -7.70 -24.15
C PRO A 435 4.47 -8.62 -25.32
N ASP A 436 3.60 -8.66 -26.33
CA ASP A 436 3.96 -9.25 -27.61
C ASP A 436 5.23 -8.54 -28.12
N PRO A 437 6.35 -9.26 -28.30
CA PRO A 437 7.61 -8.66 -28.75
C PRO A 437 7.50 -8.04 -30.15
N HIS A 438 6.44 -8.32 -30.89
CA HIS A 438 6.14 -7.78 -32.22
C HIS A 438 5.08 -6.66 -32.22
N ALA A 439 4.51 -6.29 -31.07
CA ALA A 439 3.53 -5.22 -31.00
C ALA A 439 4.19 -3.84 -31.26
N PRO A 440 3.58 -2.98 -32.10
CA PRO A 440 4.08 -1.63 -32.32
C PRO A 440 4.01 -0.84 -31.00
N LYS A 441 5.15 -0.30 -30.56
CA LYS A 441 5.27 0.51 -29.34
C LYS A 441 4.33 1.72 -29.42
N LYS A 442 3.17 1.67 -28.77
CA LYS A 442 2.29 2.82 -28.62
C LYS A 442 2.92 3.80 -27.63
N LYS A 443 2.91 5.09 -27.96
CA LYS A 443 3.33 6.12 -27.00
C LYS A 443 2.38 6.07 -25.80
N PRO A 444 2.90 6.04 -24.56
CA PRO A 444 2.05 6.08 -23.37
C PRO A 444 1.22 7.38 -23.38
N PRO A 445 -0.01 7.37 -22.83
CA PRO A 445 -0.78 8.58 -22.66
C PRO A 445 0.04 9.59 -21.85
N VAL A 446 0.19 10.80 -22.39
CA VAL A 446 0.97 11.87 -21.75
C VAL A 446 0.25 12.30 -20.48
N ARG A 447 0.74 11.87 -19.31
CA ARG A 447 0.38 12.49 -18.04
C ARG A 447 0.97 13.90 -18.02
N ARG A 448 0.11 14.91 -17.81
CA ARG A 448 0.57 16.26 -17.47
C ARG A 448 1.29 16.18 -16.12
N ARG A 449 2.63 16.17 -16.13
CA ARG A 449 3.43 16.49 -14.93
C ARG A 449 2.93 17.82 -14.37
N ARG A 450 2.21 17.79 -13.25
CA ARG A 450 1.95 19.01 -12.48
C ARG A 450 3.22 19.29 -11.70
N ARG A 451 3.79 20.49 -11.95
CA ARG A 451 4.94 21.02 -11.21
C ARG A 451 4.65 20.90 -9.71
N GLY A 452 5.58 20.33 -8.96
CA GLY A 452 5.58 20.40 -7.50
C GLY A 452 5.57 21.86 -7.03
N PRO A 453 5.31 22.10 -5.73
CA PRO A 453 5.24 23.46 -5.21
C PRO A 453 6.63 24.10 -5.33
N THR A 454 6.80 24.98 -6.32
CA THR A 454 7.98 25.82 -6.43
C THR A 454 8.02 26.74 -5.21
N GLY A 455 9.12 26.65 -4.46
CA GLY A 455 9.44 27.54 -3.35
C GLY A 455 9.22 29.00 -3.76
N ARG A 456 8.42 29.70 -2.95
CA ARG A 456 8.27 31.15 -3.00
C ARG A 456 9.62 31.76 -2.64
N SER A 457 10.35 32.24 -3.65
CA SER A 457 11.43 33.21 -3.47
C SER A 457 10.86 34.42 -2.72
N GLN A 458 11.29 34.62 -1.47
CA GLN A 458 11.05 35.83 -0.71
C GLN A 458 11.61 37.03 -1.48
N LYS A 459 10.71 37.87 -2.01
CA LYS A 459 11.04 39.26 -2.33
C LYS A 459 11.11 40.01 -1.00
N GLY A 460 12.33 40.27 -0.53
CA GLY A 460 12.58 41.23 0.53
C GLY A 460 12.23 42.63 0.05
N THR A 461 11.20 43.21 0.66
CA THR A 461 10.93 44.64 0.63
C THR A 461 11.91 45.35 1.56
N ASN A 462 12.66 46.32 1.04
CA ASN A 462 13.00 47.49 1.83
C ASN A 462 13.17 48.70 0.90
N SER A 463 12.18 49.57 0.93
CA SER A 463 12.21 50.91 0.40
C SER A 463 12.85 51.87 1.41
N ASP A 464 13.26 53.01 0.88
CA ASP A 464 13.44 54.30 1.55
C ASP A 464 14.82 54.74 2.07
N SER A 465 15.52 55.39 1.14
CA SER A 465 15.60 56.87 1.09
C SER A 465 16.90 57.55 1.55
N LYS A 466 17.39 58.40 0.62
CA LYS A 466 18.10 59.68 0.83
C LYS A 466 19.45 59.65 1.58
N ARG A 467 20.55 59.93 0.87
CA ARG A 467 21.15 61.28 0.81
C ARG A 467 22.42 61.34 -0.06
N ARG A 468 22.53 62.49 -0.74
CA ARG A 468 23.67 63.07 -1.46
C ARG A 468 25.00 62.99 -0.69
N SER A 469 26.12 62.78 -1.40
CA SER A 469 27.11 63.84 -1.67
C SER A 469 28.16 63.40 -2.69
N LYS A 470 28.51 64.35 -3.58
CA LYS A 470 29.67 64.32 -4.49
C LYS A 470 30.97 64.40 -3.70
N LYS A 471 32.04 63.79 -4.20
CA LYS A 471 33.32 64.49 -4.42
C LYS A 471 34.29 63.70 -5.32
N ASP A 472 34.97 64.49 -6.12
CA ASP A 472 35.93 64.21 -7.18
C ASP A 472 37.26 63.58 -6.75
N SER A 473 38.09 63.38 -7.78
CA SER A 473 39.54 63.09 -7.82
C SER A 473 39.88 61.60 -7.82
N GLY A 474 40.69 61.05 -8.72
CA GLY A 474 41.62 61.64 -9.68
C GLY A 474 42.91 60.82 -9.66
N GLY A 475 43.44 60.45 -10.83
CA GLY A 475 44.80 59.89 -10.98
C GLY A 475 44.83 58.45 -11.50
N ARG A 476 45.13 58.24 -12.78
CA ARG A 476 46.47 58.11 -13.41
C ARG A 476 47.04 56.67 -13.40
N ARG A 477 46.91 56.02 -14.57
CA ARG A 477 48.00 55.72 -15.54
C ARG A 477 49.18 54.82 -15.11
N LYS A 478 49.45 53.84 -16.00
CA LYS A 478 50.71 53.12 -16.37
C LYS A 478 50.80 51.68 -15.83
N LYS A 479 50.81 50.65 -16.68
CA LYS A 479 51.81 50.16 -17.69
C LYS A 479 52.90 49.27 -17.08
N ARG A 480 53.06 48.10 -17.72
CA ARG A 480 54.21 47.16 -17.73
C ARG A 480 54.30 46.25 -16.49
N LYS A 481 54.61 44.97 -16.60
CA LYS A 481 55.33 44.22 -17.66
C LYS A 481 54.75 42.81 -17.76
#